data_AF-A0A3S4FB72-F1
#
_entry.id   AF-A0A3S4FB72-F1
#
_cell.length_a   1.000
_cell.length_b   1.000
_cell.length_c   1.000
_cell.angle_alpha   90.00
_cell.angle_beta   90.00
_cell.angle_gamma   90.00
#
_symmetry.space_group_name_H-M   'P 1'
#
loop_
_entity.id
_entity.type
_entity.pdbx_description
1 polymer ?
#
loop_
_entity_poly.entity_id
_entity_poly.type
_entity_poly.pdbx_seq_one_letter_code
_entity_poly.pdbx_strand_id
1 'polypeptide(L)'
;MADKVTVRTRAAGDKPENGVFWESAGEGEYTVADITKNDRGTEITLHLREGEDEFLDDWRVRSIISKYSDHIALPVEIEKREEKDGETVISWEKINKAQALWTRNKSEIKDDEYNEFYKHIAHDFTDPLTWSHNRVEGKQEYTSLLYIPSQAPWDLWNRDHKHGLKLYVQRVFIMDDAEQFMPNYLRFVRGLIDSNDLPLNVSREILQDSTVTRNLRSALTKRVLQMLEKLAKDDAEKYQTFWKQFGLVLKEGPAEDHANQEAIAKLLRFASTHTDSSAQTVSLEDYVSRMKEGQEKIYYITADSYAAGEKQPAPGTAA
;
A
#
# COMPACT_ATOMS: atom_id res chain seq x y z
N MET A 1 -3.54 -14.88 -22.28
CA MET A 1 -2.79 -15.94 -21.60
C MET A 1 -3.48 -17.31 -21.65
N ALA A 2 -4.54 -17.62 -20.89
CA ALA A 2 -5.14 -18.97 -20.86
C ALA A 2 -6.56 -19.04 -21.45
N ASP A 3 -6.92 -20.17 -22.07
CA ASP A 3 -8.30 -20.52 -22.47
C ASP A 3 -8.98 -21.50 -21.51
N LYS A 4 -8.20 -22.16 -20.65
CA LYS A 4 -8.73 -23.01 -19.59
C LYS A 4 -7.87 -22.90 -18.33
N VAL A 5 -8.52 -22.77 -17.19
CA VAL A 5 -7.87 -22.77 -15.89
C VAL A 5 -8.41 -23.93 -15.07
N THR A 6 -7.50 -24.74 -14.53
CA THR A 6 -7.82 -25.86 -13.65
C THR A 6 -7.19 -25.61 -12.28
N VAL A 7 -7.94 -25.84 -11.22
CA VAL A 7 -7.48 -25.71 -9.84
C VAL A 7 -7.76 -27.00 -9.08
N ARG A 8 -6.75 -27.54 -8.42
CA ARG A 8 -6.86 -28.71 -7.54
C ARG A 8 -6.36 -28.31 -6.17
N THR A 9 -7.23 -28.29 -5.17
CA THR A 9 -6.87 -27.80 -3.84
C THR A 9 -7.33 -28.73 -2.74
N ARG A 10 -6.66 -28.67 -1.59
CA ARG A 10 -7.06 -29.37 -0.38
C ARG A 10 -6.59 -28.60 0.84
N ALA A 11 -7.55 -28.25 1.72
CA ALA A 11 -7.30 -27.40 2.88
C ALA A 11 -6.35 -28.06 3.90
N ALA A 12 -5.73 -27.23 4.74
CA ALA A 12 -4.89 -27.71 5.82
C ALA A 12 -5.75 -28.36 6.91
N GLY A 13 -5.38 -29.57 7.34
CA GLY A 13 -6.12 -30.33 8.37
C GLY A 13 -7.21 -31.27 7.83
N ASP A 14 -7.61 -31.10 6.57
CA ASP A 14 -8.60 -31.98 5.94
C ASP A 14 -7.99 -33.29 5.43
N LYS A 15 -8.86 -34.29 5.30
CA LYS A 15 -8.48 -35.60 4.76
C LYS A 15 -8.20 -35.52 3.25
N PRO A 16 -7.33 -36.39 2.71
CA PRO A 16 -7.03 -36.41 1.28
C PRO A 16 -8.25 -36.54 0.37
N GLU A 17 -9.31 -37.23 0.80
CA GLU A 17 -10.52 -37.45 0.01
C GLU A 17 -11.40 -36.21 -0.13
N ASN A 18 -11.17 -35.18 0.70
CA ASN A 18 -11.89 -33.91 0.67
C ASN A 18 -11.19 -32.88 -0.24
N GLY A 19 -10.43 -33.33 -1.24
CA GLY A 19 -9.86 -32.44 -2.24
C GLY A 19 -10.95 -31.87 -3.14
N VAL A 20 -10.72 -30.68 -3.66
CA VAL A 20 -11.65 -29.98 -4.55
C VAL A 20 -10.98 -29.74 -5.89
N PHE A 21 -11.71 -30.06 -6.95
CA PHE A 21 -11.41 -29.72 -8.33
C PHE A 21 -12.30 -28.56 -8.77
N TRP A 22 -11.70 -27.60 -9.47
CA TRP A 22 -12.41 -26.52 -10.15
C TRP A 22 -11.83 -26.36 -11.55
N GLU A 23 -12.67 -26.18 -12.56
CA GLU A 23 -12.24 -25.87 -13.93
C GLU A 23 -13.19 -24.86 -14.60
N SER A 24 -12.62 -23.94 -15.38
CA SER A 24 -13.41 -23.03 -16.23
C SER A 24 -12.65 -22.64 -17.49
N ALA A 25 -13.40 -22.46 -18.58
CA ALA A 25 -12.93 -21.83 -19.82
C ALA A 25 -13.03 -20.28 -19.79
N GLY A 26 -13.59 -19.71 -18.72
CA GLY A 26 -13.81 -18.26 -18.59
C GLY A 26 -15.02 -17.72 -19.33
N GLU A 27 -15.94 -18.60 -19.78
CA GLU A 27 -17.11 -18.26 -20.61
C GLU A 27 -18.40 -18.05 -19.80
N GLY A 28 -18.31 -17.97 -18.47
CA GLY A 28 -19.44 -17.73 -17.56
C GLY A 28 -19.92 -18.95 -16.78
N GLU A 29 -19.43 -20.15 -17.12
CA GLU A 29 -19.68 -21.39 -16.39
C GLU A 29 -18.38 -21.98 -15.81
N TYR A 30 -18.51 -22.78 -14.75
CA TYR A 30 -17.41 -23.52 -14.15
C TYR A 30 -17.89 -24.87 -13.60
N THR A 31 -16.97 -25.83 -13.54
CA THR A 31 -17.23 -27.16 -12.97
C THR A 31 -16.56 -27.28 -11.62
N VAL A 32 -17.25 -27.88 -10.64
CA VAL A 32 -16.69 -28.24 -9.32
C VAL A 32 -16.94 -29.72 -9.08
N ALA A 33 -15.94 -30.42 -8.57
CA ALA A 33 -16.05 -31.83 -8.18
C ALA A 33 -15.16 -32.15 -6.98
N ASP A 34 -15.56 -33.16 -6.20
CA ASP A 34 -14.71 -33.73 -5.17
C ASP A 34 -13.64 -34.64 -5.79
N ILE A 35 -12.42 -34.57 -5.29
CA ILE A 35 -11.26 -35.37 -5.72
C ILE A 35 -10.43 -35.82 -4.53
N THR A 36 -9.63 -36.86 -4.71
CA THR A 36 -8.57 -37.20 -3.75
C THR A 36 -7.30 -36.44 -4.08
N LYS A 37 -6.75 -35.70 -3.09
CA LYS A 37 -5.46 -34.99 -3.19
C LYS A 37 -4.60 -35.24 -1.94
N ASN A 38 -3.57 -36.08 -2.12
CA ASN A 38 -2.70 -36.55 -1.04
C ASN A 38 -1.84 -35.46 -0.40
N ASP A 39 -1.48 -34.43 -1.16
CA ASP A 39 -0.66 -33.31 -0.74
C ASP A 39 -1.51 -32.06 -0.41
N ARG A 40 -1.04 -31.25 0.54
CA ARG A 40 -1.73 -30.03 1.00
C ARG A 40 -1.57 -28.89 0.01
N GLY A 41 -2.57 -28.01 -0.05
CA GLY A 41 -2.47 -26.72 -0.73
C GLY A 41 -3.08 -26.76 -2.12
N THR A 42 -2.75 -25.75 -2.91
CA THR A 42 -3.41 -25.46 -4.19
C THR A 42 -2.46 -25.63 -5.35
N GLU A 43 -2.87 -26.42 -6.34
CA GLU A 43 -2.26 -26.57 -7.65
C GLU A 43 -3.12 -25.81 -8.66
N ILE A 44 -2.51 -24.89 -9.43
CA ILE A 44 -3.17 -24.13 -10.49
C ILE A 44 -2.50 -24.50 -11.81
N THR A 45 -3.29 -24.95 -12.78
CA THR A 45 -2.82 -25.31 -14.12
C THR A 45 -3.50 -24.38 -15.13
N LEU A 46 -2.67 -23.70 -15.92
CA LEU A 46 -3.10 -22.82 -17.00
C LEU A 46 -2.91 -23.56 -18.32
N HIS A 47 -3.99 -23.78 -19.06
CA HIS A 47 -3.91 -24.19 -20.47
C HIS A 47 -3.74 -22.92 -21.30
N LEU A 48 -2.57 -22.77 -21.90
CA LEU A 48 -2.21 -21.57 -22.65
C LEU A 48 -2.96 -21.52 -23.98
N ARG A 49 -3.34 -20.31 -24.41
CA ARG A 49 -3.89 -20.09 -25.75
C ARG A 49 -2.80 -20.27 -26.79
N GLU A 50 -3.22 -20.58 -28.02
CA GLU A 50 -2.33 -20.55 -29.17
C GLU A 50 -1.67 -19.17 -29.31
N GLY A 51 -0.35 -19.14 -29.49
CA GLY A 51 0.45 -17.91 -29.59
C GLY A 51 1.02 -17.37 -28.26
N GLU A 52 0.74 -18.02 -27.13
CA GLU A 52 1.24 -17.63 -25.80
C GLU A 52 2.44 -18.50 -25.36
N ASP A 53 3.19 -19.04 -26.32
CA ASP A 53 4.33 -19.96 -26.09
C ASP A 53 5.47 -19.32 -25.30
N GLU A 54 5.48 -17.98 -25.15
CA GLU A 54 6.46 -17.27 -24.31
C GLU A 54 6.44 -17.76 -22.85
N PHE A 55 5.31 -18.26 -22.36
CA PHE A 55 5.18 -18.80 -21.00
C PHE A 55 5.60 -20.27 -20.88
N LEU A 56 6.08 -20.89 -21.98
CA LEU A 56 6.72 -22.20 -21.99
C LEU A 56 8.25 -22.09 -22.08
N ASP A 57 8.79 -20.89 -22.33
CA ASP A 57 10.23 -20.62 -22.35
C ASP A 57 10.78 -20.46 -20.92
N ASP A 58 11.73 -21.33 -20.54
CA ASP A 58 12.31 -21.35 -19.18
C ASP A 58 12.90 -19.99 -18.80
N TRP A 59 13.63 -19.36 -19.71
CA TRP A 59 14.29 -18.08 -19.43
C TRP A 59 13.28 -16.96 -19.19
N ARG A 60 12.24 -16.90 -20.02
CA ARG A 60 11.15 -15.94 -19.89
C ARG A 60 10.38 -16.12 -18.60
N VAL A 61 9.97 -17.35 -18.27
CA VAL A 61 9.24 -17.67 -17.04
C VAL A 61 10.11 -17.35 -15.82
N ARG A 62 11.38 -17.75 -15.82
CA ARG A 62 12.34 -17.44 -14.75
C ARG A 62 12.51 -15.93 -14.56
N SER A 63 12.59 -15.16 -15.64
CA SER A 63 12.68 -13.70 -15.59
C SER A 63 11.43 -13.08 -14.95
N ILE A 64 10.23 -13.55 -15.33
CA ILE A 64 8.96 -13.11 -14.75
C ILE A 64 8.89 -13.47 -13.27
N ILE A 65 9.18 -14.73 -12.91
CA ILE A 65 9.17 -15.19 -11.52
C ILE A 65 10.11 -14.32 -10.68
N SER A 66 11.37 -14.13 -11.10
CA SER A 66 12.33 -13.32 -10.37
C SER A 66 11.83 -11.89 -10.15
N LYS A 67 11.27 -11.26 -11.20
CA LYS A 67 10.72 -9.90 -11.13
C LYS A 67 9.63 -9.77 -10.07
N TYR A 68 8.69 -10.72 -10.02
CA TYR A 68 7.50 -10.61 -9.17
C TYR A 68 7.61 -11.33 -7.81
N SER A 69 8.68 -12.08 -7.53
CA SER A 69 8.81 -12.86 -6.28
C SER A 69 9.97 -12.44 -5.37
N ASP A 70 10.88 -11.57 -5.83
CA ASP A 70 12.04 -11.13 -5.03
C ASP A 70 11.66 -10.36 -3.76
N HIS A 71 10.45 -9.81 -3.70
CA HIS A 71 9.89 -9.12 -2.55
C HIS A 71 9.00 -10.02 -1.67
N ILE A 72 8.83 -11.30 -2.04
CA ILE A 72 7.98 -12.28 -1.35
C ILE A 72 8.86 -13.14 -0.42
N ALA A 73 8.38 -13.35 0.81
CA ALA A 73 9.11 -14.15 1.81
C ALA A 73 9.01 -15.67 1.56
N LEU A 74 7.95 -16.13 0.88
CA LEU A 74 7.76 -17.53 0.52
C LEU A 74 8.80 -17.94 -0.54
N PRO A 75 9.52 -19.07 -0.37
CA PRO A 75 10.36 -19.61 -1.44
C PRO A 75 9.54 -19.90 -2.70
N VAL A 76 9.99 -19.36 -3.82
CA VAL A 76 9.42 -19.63 -5.14
C VAL A 76 10.41 -20.45 -5.92
N GLU A 77 10.02 -21.68 -6.24
CA GLU A 77 10.85 -22.68 -6.89
C GLU A 77 10.33 -22.93 -8.31
N ILE A 78 11.25 -23.15 -9.25
CA ILE A 78 10.94 -23.57 -10.62
C ILE A 78 11.42 -25.01 -10.82
N GLU A 79 10.65 -25.79 -11.58
CA GLU A 79 11.03 -27.14 -11.96
C GLU A 79 12.22 -27.08 -12.93
N LYS A 80 13.27 -27.86 -12.66
CA LYS A 80 14.43 -28.02 -13.51
C LYS A 80 14.57 -29.48 -13.91
N ARG A 81 14.56 -29.74 -15.22
CA ARG A 81 14.75 -31.07 -15.81
C ARG A 81 16.17 -31.17 -16.36
N GLU A 82 16.91 -32.19 -15.91
CA GLU A 82 18.25 -32.51 -16.42
C GLU A 82 18.27 -33.96 -16.89
N GLU A 83 18.89 -34.24 -18.04
CA GLU A 83 19.22 -35.62 -18.42
C GLU A 83 20.55 -36.02 -17.77
N LYS A 84 20.52 -37.08 -16.95
CA LYS A 84 21.71 -37.72 -16.38
C LYS A 84 21.64 -39.21 -16.62
N ASP A 85 22.70 -39.77 -17.20
CA ASP A 85 22.85 -41.20 -17.46
C ASP A 85 21.68 -41.85 -18.21
N GLY A 86 21.00 -41.10 -19.09
CA GLY A 86 19.85 -41.56 -19.87
C GLY A 86 18.50 -41.48 -19.14
N GLU A 87 18.47 -40.95 -17.92
CA GLU A 87 17.24 -40.69 -17.16
C GLU A 87 16.99 -39.17 -17.00
N THR A 88 15.72 -38.77 -17.07
CA THR A 88 15.31 -37.39 -16.76
C THR A 88 15.18 -37.23 -15.24
N VAL A 89 16.08 -36.44 -14.67
CA VAL A 89 16.04 -36.06 -13.25
C VAL A 89 15.29 -34.74 -13.12
N ILE A 90 14.24 -34.74 -12.29
CA ILE A 90 13.47 -33.53 -11.96
C ILE A 90 13.94 -33.01 -10.60
N SER A 91 14.29 -31.73 -10.56
CA SER A 91 14.68 -31.01 -9.34
C SER A 91 13.95 -29.67 -9.26
N TRP A 92 13.96 -29.06 -8.08
CA TRP A 92 13.34 -27.75 -7.85
C TRP A 92 14.43 -26.75 -7.48
N GLU A 93 14.48 -25.64 -8.23
CA GLU A 93 15.46 -24.58 -8.04
C GLU A 93 14.77 -23.34 -7.48
N LYS A 94 15.19 -22.87 -6.30
CA LYS A 94 14.68 -21.62 -5.72
C LYS A 94 15.15 -20.42 -6.55
N ILE A 95 14.21 -19.63 -7.05
CA ILE A 95 14.47 -18.43 -7.86
C ILE A 95 14.58 -17.18 -7.00
N ASN A 96 13.71 -17.03 -6.00
CA ASN A 96 13.67 -15.80 -5.21
C ASN A 96 14.60 -15.82 -4.00
N LYS A 97 14.88 -14.63 -3.47
CA LYS A 97 15.70 -14.47 -2.26
C LYS A 97 15.01 -15.03 -1.01
N ALA A 98 13.68 -15.15 -1.00
CA ALA A 98 12.86 -15.59 0.14
C ALA A 98 13.13 -14.78 1.43
N GLN A 99 13.39 -13.48 1.27
CA GLN A 99 13.57 -12.55 2.37
C GLN A 99 12.47 -11.49 2.30
N ALA A 100 11.79 -11.27 3.43
CA ALA A 100 10.82 -10.20 3.56
C ALA A 100 11.46 -8.84 3.21
N LEU A 101 10.89 -8.10 2.26
CA LEU A 101 11.51 -6.89 1.71
C LEU A 101 11.85 -5.86 2.79
N TRP A 102 10.98 -5.68 3.79
CA TRP A 102 11.20 -4.75 4.90
C TRP A 102 12.34 -5.16 5.84
N THR A 103 12.86 -6.38 5.74
CA THR A 103 14.00 -6.83 6.58
C THR A 103 15.36 -6.56 5.94
N ARG A 104 15.39 -6.23 4.65
CA ARG A 104 16.62 -5.93 3.89
C ARG A 104 17.09 -4.50 4.14
N ASN A 105 18.38 -4.24 3.93
CA ASN A 105 18.93 -2.90 4.05
C ASN A 105 18.38 -2.01 2.93
N LYS A 106 17.99 -0.77 3.24
CA LYS A 106 17.41 0.17 2.28
C LYS A 106 18.32 0.41 1.08
N SER A 107 19.64 0.37 1.27
CA SER A 107 20.62 0.56 0.18
C SER A 107 20.66 -0.58 -0.83
N GLU A 108 20.09 -1.73 -0.49
CA GLU A 108 20.08 -2.95 -1.32
C GLU A 108 18.72 -3.19 -1.98
N ILE A 109 17.74 -2.31 -1.75
CA ILE A 109 16.39 -2.42 -2.29
C ILE A 109 16.24 -1.36 -3.38
N LYS A 110 15.94 -1.80 -4.60
CA LYS A 110 15.68 -0.92 -5.73
C LYS A 110 14.27 -0.33 -5.65
N ASP A 111 14.07 0.83 -6.28
CA ASP A 111 12.76 1.50 -6.36
C ASP A 111 11.69 0.58 -6.97
N ASP A 112 12.02 -0.18 -8.03
CA ASP A 112 11.10 -1.15 -8.62
C ASP A 112 10.67 -2.24 -7.62
N GLU A 113 11.55 -2.67 -6.74
CA GLU A 113 11.20 -3.66 -5.69
C GLU A 113 10.23 -3.05 -4.67
N TYR A 114 10.38 -1.78 -4.32
CA TYR A 114 9.42 -1.08 -3.48
C TYR A 114 8.06 -0.92 -4.16
N ASN A 115 8.03 -0.60 -5.46
CA ASN A 115 6.80 -0.43 -6.23
C ASN A 115 6.05 -1.75 -6.39
N GLU A 116 6.73 -2.83 -6.75
CA GLU A 116 6.11 -4.15 -6.88
C GLU A 116 5.63 -4.68 -5.54
N PHE A 117 6.37 -4.44 -4.46
CA PHE A 117 5.91 -4.79 -3.12
C PHE A 117 4.66 -4.01 -2.70
N TYR A 118 4.58 -2.71 -3.03
CA TYR A 118 3.36 -1.92 -2.82
C TYR A 118 2.16 -2.55 -3.52
N LYS A 119 2.28 -2.83 -4.83
CA LYS A 119 1.22 -3.45 -5.63
C LYS A 119 0.74 -4.76 -5.03
N HIS A 120 1.69 -5.58 -4.59
CA HIS A 120 1.41 -6.86 -3.93
C HIS A 120 0.60 -6.69 -2.63
N ILE A 121 1.00 -5.79 -1.72
CA ILE A 121 0.35 -5.66 -0.42
C ILE A 121 -0.92 -4.79 -0.45
N ALA A 122 -1.02 -3.85 -1.39
CA ALA A 122 -2.13 -2.92 -1.50
C ALA A 122 -3.24 -3.41 -2.44
N HIS A 123 -2.99 -4.50 -3.19
CA HIS A 123 -3.87 -4.98 -4.26
C HIS A 123 -4.18 -3.90 -5.29
N ASP A 124 -3.15 -3.12 -5.64
CA ASP A 124 -3.19 -2.00 -6.59
C ASP A 124 -2.29 -2.34 -7.79
N PHE A 125 -2.60 -1.78 -8.95
CA PHE A 125 -1.83 -1.95 -10.19
C PHE A 125 -0.94 -0.74 -10.49
N THR A 126 -1.18 0.39 -9.82
CA THR A 126 -0.42 1.62 -9.99
C THR A 126 0.80 1.67 -9.07
N ASP A 127 1.81 2.45 -9.45
CA ASP A 127 2.94 2.72 -8.58
C ASP A 127 2.53 3.71 -7.46
N PRO A 128 3.13 3.61 -6.26
CA PRO A 128 2.91 4.58 -5.20
C PRO A 128 3.58 5.93 -5.55
N LEU A 129 3.10 7.03 -4.97
CA LEU A 129 3.76 8.34 -5.11
C LEU A 129 5.11 8.36 -4.40
N THR A 130 5.16 7.75 -3.22
CA THR A 130 6.34 7.68 -2.37
C THR A 130 6.19 6.61 -1.29
N TRP A 131 7.27 6.33 -0.58
CA TRP A 131 7.33 5.40 0.55
C TRP A 131 8.28 5.87 1.65
N SER A 132 8.10 5.29 2.83
CA SER A 132 8.98 5.46 3.98
C SER A 132 9.25 4.11 4.62
N HIS A 133 10.44 3.58 4.36
CA HIS A 133 10.97 2.37 5.00
C HIS A 133 11.79 2.79 6.22
N ASN A 134 11.49 2.32 7.44
CA ASN A 134 12.21 2.69 8.66
C ASN A 134 12.33 1.53 9.63
N ARG A 135 13.51 1.38 10.23
CA ARG A 135 13.76 0.49 11.36
C ARG A 135 14.03 1.35 12.59
N VAL A 136 13.34 1.03 13.68
CA VAL A 136 13.41 1.73 14.96
C VAL A 136 13.83 0.73 16.02
N GLU A 137 14.82 1.12 16.82
CA GLU A 137 15.37 0.32 17.92
C GLU A 137 15.35 1.17 19.21
N GLY A 138 15.38 0.52 20.38
CA GLY A 138 15.43 1.18 21.68
C GLY A 138 14.14 1.01 22.48
N LYS A 139 13.49 2.13 22.86
CA LYS A 139 12.27 2.08 23.71
C LYS A 139 11.11 1.35 23.03
N GLN A 140 11.05 1.42 21.71
CA GLN A 140 10.19 0.59 20.88
C GLN A 140 11.04 -0.04 19.79
N GLU A 141 10.78 -1.29 19.48
CA GLU A 141 11.47 -2.04 18.45
C GLU A 141 10.49 -2.49 17.37
N TYR A 142 10.60 -1.87 16.20
CA TYR A 142 9.76 -2.20 15.05
C TYR A 142 10.40 -1.77 13.73
N THR A 143 9.97 -2.42 12.66
CA THR A 143 10.19 -1.97 11.29
C THR A 143 8.85 -1.53 10.69
N SER A 144 8.85 -0.43 9.96
CA SER A 144 7.69 0.08 9.25
C SER A 144 8.04 0.34 7.79
N LEU A 145 7.13 -0.03 6.89
CA LEU A 145 7.22 0.30 5.48
C LEU A 145 5.86 0.84 5.05
N LEU A 146 5.80 2.16 4.89
CA LEU A 146 4.58 2.90 4.62
C LEU A 146 4.62 3.48 3.21
N TYR A 147 3.47 3.54 2.55
CA TYR A 147 3.30 4.01 1.18
C TYR A 147 2.18 5.05 1.09
N ILE A 148 2.32 5.95 0.14
CA ILE A 148 1.24 6.84 -0.32
C ILE A 148 0.80 6.38 -1.72
N PRO A 149 -0.44 5.89 -1.87
CA PRO A 149 -0.99 5.55 -3.18
C PRO A 149 -0.97 6.73 -4.16
N SER A 150 -0.91 6.46 -5.46
CA SER A 150 -1.07 7.50 -6.50
C SER A 150 -2.51 7.78 -6.88
N GLN A 151 -3.42 6.87 -6.54
CA GLN A 151 -4.84 7.00 -6.77
C GLN A 151 -5.62 6.64 -5.50
N ALA A 152 -6.68 7.39 -5.22
CA ALA A 152 -7.62 7.03 -4.16
C ALA A 152 -8.37 5.75 -4.53
N PRO A 153 -8.51 4.78 -3.61
CA PRO A 153 -9.33 3.61 -3.87
C PRO A 153 -10.80 4.03 -3.92
N TRP A 154 -11.61 3.29 -4.69
CA TRP A 154 -13.01 3.64 -4.98
C TRP A 154 -13.89 3.71 -3.73
N ASP A 155 -13.51 2.97 -2.68
CA ASP A 155 -14.20 2.82 -1.41
C ASP A 155 -13.72 3.78 -0.32
N LEU A 156 -12.78 4.71 -0.60
CA LEU A 156 -12.20 5.65 0.38
C LEU A 156 -13.23 6.45 1.21
N TRP A 157 -14.41 6.69 0.64
CA TRP A 157 -15.52 7.45 1.24
C TRP A 157 -16.59 6.57 1.90
N ASN A 158 -16.45 5.25 1.82
CA ASN A 158 -17.37 4.31 2.45
C ASN A 158 -17.04 4.19 3.93
N ARG A 159 -18.07 4.15 4.78
CA ARG A 159 -17.90 4.00 6.24
C ARG A 159 -17.23 2.68 6.62
N ASP A 160 -17.58 1.61 5.89
CA ASP A 160 -17.12 0.25 6.18
C ASP A 160 -15.85 -0.10 5.35
N HIS A 161 -15.11 0.92 4.92
CA HIS A 161 -13.91 0.79 4.10
C HIS A 161 -12.79 0.05 4.85
N LYS A 162 -12.24 -0.99 4.22
CA LYS A 162 -11.08 -1.72 4.76
C LYS A 162 -9.81 -0.90 4.61
N HIS A 163 -9.29 -0.42 5.73
CA HIS A 163 -8.03 0.32 5.79
C HIS A 163 -7.20 -0.12 6.98
N GLY A 164 -5.93 0.25 6.95
CA GLY A 164 -4.97 -0.07 7.99
C GLY A 164 -3.70 -0.64 7.40
N LEU A 165 -2.80 -1.02 8.30
CA LEU A 165 -1.53 -1.64 7.93
C LEU A 165 -1.64 -3.16 8.02
N LYS A 166 -0.84 -3.87 7.23
CA LYS A 166 -0.56 -5.28 7.52
C LYS A 166 0.29 -5.36 8.79
N LEU A 167 -0.16 -6.12 9.77
CA LEU A 167 0.55 -6.31 11.03
C LEU A 167 1.35 -7.61 10.98
N TYR A 168 2.65 -7.46 11.23
CA TYR A 168 3.58 -8.54 11.51
C TYR A 168 4.08 -8.40 12.95
N VAL A 169 4.33 -9.55 13.57
CA VAL A 169 4.99 -9.63 14.88
C VAL A 169 6.13 -10.62 14.74
N GLN A 170 7.36 -10.16 15.00
CA GLN A 170 8.56 -10.99 14.86
C GLN A 170 8.63 -11.68 13.48
N ARG A 171 8.31 -10.94 12.41
CA ARG A 171 8.23 -11.41 11.02
C ARG A 171 7.11 -12.42 10.73
N VAL A 172 6.27 -12.74 11.71
CA VAL A 172 5.09 -13.59 11.52
C VAL A 172 3.90 -12.71 11.16
N PHE A 173 3.22 -13.02 10.05
CA PHE A 173 2.00 -12.34 9.67
C PHE A 173 0.90 -12.58 10.70
N ILE A 174 0.24 -11.52 11.17
CA ILE A 174 -0.83 -11.61 12.16
C ILE A 174 -2.19 -11.27 11.55
N MET A 175 -2.32 -10.10 10.91
CA MET A 175 -3.59 -9.66 10.32
C MET A 175 -3.39 -8.59 9.25
N ASP A 176 -4.34 -8.52 8.32
CA ASP A 176 -4.50 -7.38 7.41
C ASP A 176 -5.34 -6.26 8.05
N ASP A 177 -5.33 -5.07 7.45
CA ASP A 177 -6.22 -3.95 7.79
C ASP A 177 -6.22 -3.57 9.28
N ALA A 178 -5.05 -3.50 9.91
CA ALA A 178 -4.90 -3.04 11.29
C ALA A 178 -5.01 -1.50 11.35
N GLU A 179 -6.25 -1.00 11.37
CA GLU A 179 -6.58 0.44 11.43
C GLU A 179 -6.03 1.13 12.69
N GLN A 180 -5.78 0.38 13.78
CA GLN A 180 -5.36 0.92 15.08
C GLN A 180 -4.01 1.67 15.03
N PHE A 181 -3.21 1.44 13.99
CA PHE A 181 -1.91 2.06 13.79
C PHE A 181 -1.95 3.36 12.99
N MET A 182 -3.11 3.79 12.50
CA MET A 182 -3.28 5.03 11.75
C MET A 182 -4.48 5.84 12.27
N PRO A 183 -4.41 7.17 12.28
CA PRO A 183 -5.57 8.02 12.50
C PRO A 183 -6.46 8.08 11.25
N ASN A 184 -7.73 8.45 11.44
CA ASN A 184 -8.73 8.38 10.35
C ASN A 184 -8.40 9.35 9.22
N TYR A 185 -7.84 10.53 9.53
CA TYR A 185 -7.35 11.48 8.53
C TYR A 185 -6.15 10.99 7.70
N LEU A 186 -5.59 9.82 8.01
CA LEU A 186 -4.52 9.15 7.26
C LEU A 186 -4.94 7.76 6.74
N ARG A 187 -6.25 7.47 6.67
CA ARG A 187 -6.77 6.16 6.20
C ARG A 187 -6.35 5.74 4.78
N PHE A 188 -5.83 6.67 3.99
CA PHE A 188 -5.27 6.39 2.65
C PHE A 188 -3.90 5.71 2.70
N VAL A 189 -3.19 5.74 3.83
CA VAL A 189 -1.87 5.12 3.97
C VAL A 189 -2.00 3.61 3.78
N ARG A 190 -1.04 3.04 3.06
CA ARG A 190 -0.87 1.58 2.89
C ARG A 190 0.50 1.18 3.38
N GLY A 191 0.69 -0.10 3.69
CA GLY A 191 1.97 -0.59 4.16
C GLY A 191 1.85 -1.66 5.23
N LEU A 192 2.94 -1.82 5.96
CA LEU A 192 3.04 -2.77 7.06
C LEU A 192 3.83 -2.19 8.24
N ILE A 193 3.63 -2.84 9.39
CA ILE A 193 4.47 -2.73 10.57
C ILE A 193 4.83 -4.13 11.05
N ASP A 194 6.11 -4.34 11.34
CA ASP A 194 6.65 -5.55 11.97
C ASP A 194 7.19 -5.18 13.35
N SER A 195 6.46 -5.55 14.40
CA SER A 195 6.78 -5.16 15.79
C SER A 195 7.39 -6.32 16.57
N ASN A 196 8.44 -6.05 17.34
CA ASN A 196 9.01 -6.99 18.31
C ASN A 196 8.42 -6.80 19.73
N ASP A 197 7.68 -5.72 19.95
CA ASP A 197 7.11 -5.34 21.25
C ASP A 197 5.68 -5.89 21.48
N LEU A 198 5.03 -6.40 20.43
CA LEU A 198 3.70 -6.98 20.50
C LEU A 198 3.79 -8.51 20.67
N PRO A 199 2.84 -9.14 21.39
CA PRO A 199 2.81 -10.59 21.51
C PRO A 199 2.19 -11.24 20.27
N LEU A 200 2.60 -12.47 19.94
CA LEU A 200 2.11 -13.21 18.75
C LEU A 200 0.60 -13.51 18.78
N ASN A 201 -0.01 -13.56 19.96
CA ASN A 201 -1.45 -13.80 20.14
C ASN A 201 -2.29 -12.50 20.13
N VAL A 202 -1.74 -11.41 19.60
CA VAL A 202 -2.43 -10.12 19.54
C VAL A 202 -3.66 -10.19 18.63
N SER A 203 -4.79 -9.72 19.15
CA SER A 203 -6.07 -9.59 18.43
C SER A 203 -6.43 -8.12 18.24
N ARG A 204 -7.44 -7.82 17.40
CA ARG A 204 -7.93 -6.44 17.22
C ARG A 204 -8.38 -5.80 18.54
N GLU A 205 -9.02 -6.57 19.41
CA GLU A 205 -9.44 -6.12 20.74
C GLU A 205 -8.23 -5.73 21.60
N ILE A 206 -7.20 -6.58 21.65
CA ILE A 206 -5.96 -6.28 22.38
C ILE A 206 -5.26 -5.04 21.81
N LEU A 207 -5.28 -4.86 20.48
CA LEU A 207 -4.66 -3.70 19.85
C LEU A 207 -5.34 -2.39 20.27
N GLN A 208 -6.67 -2.36 20.36
CA GLN A 208 -7.43 -1.15 20.71
C GLN A 208 -7.06 -0.62 22.10
N ASP A 209 -6.92 -1.50 23.09
CA ASP A 209 -6.63 -1.13 24.48
C ASP A 209 -5.13 -0.99 24.80
N SER A 210 -4.27 -1.37 23.85
CA SER A 210 -2.82 -1.42 24.07
C SER A 210 -2.16 -0.04 24.05
N THR A 211 -1.45 0.27 25.14
CA THR A 211 -0.57 1.45 25.21
C THR A 211 0.57 1.39 24.18
N VAL A 212 1.07 0.19 23.87
CA VAL A 212 2.10 0.00 22.83
C VAL A 212 1.55 0.43 21.48
N THR A 213 0.33 0.01 21.14
CA THR A 213 -0.35 0.40 19.90
C THR A 213 -0.54 1.91 19.81
N ARG A 214 -0.97 2.58 20.89
CA ARG A 214 -1.15 4.04 20.90
C ARG A 214 0.15 4.80 20.64
N ASN A 215 1.25 4.32 21.23
CA ASN A 215 2.58 4.88 21.01
C ASN A 215 3.06 4.65 19.56
N LEU A 216 2.87 3.43 19.03
CA LEU A 216 3.19 3.09 17.65
C LEU A 216 2.37 3.93 16.66
N ARG A 217 1.05 4.07 16.87
CA ARG A 217 0.18 4.96 16.08
C ARG A 217 0.74 6.37 16.05
N SER A 218 1.07 6.94 17.21
CA SER A 218 1.62 8.30 17.29
C SER A 218 2.95 8.45 16.54
N ALA A 219 3.82 7.44 16.61
CA ALA A 219 5.11 7.43 15.91
C ALA A 219 4.94 7.31 14.38
N LEU A 220 4.04 6.43 13.94
CA LEU A 220 3.74 6.22 12.52
C LEU A 220 3.03 7.44 11.92
N THR A 221 2.09 8.07 12.63
CA THR A 221 1.47 9.35 12.22
C THR A 221 2.53 10.39 11.90
N LYS A 222 3.48 10.61 12.82
CA LYS A 222 4.59 11.55 12.59
C LYS A 222 5.43 11.16 11.38
N ARG A 223 5.68 9.86 11.19
CA ARG A 223 6.44 9.36 10.04
C ARG A 223 5.73 9.65 8.72
N VAL A 224 4.41 9.47 8.65
CA VAL A 224 3.61 9.79 7.47
C VAL A 224 3.63 11.29 7.17
N LEU A 225 3.45 12.14 8.19
CA LEU A 225 3.49 13.59 8.00
C LEU A 225 4.86 14.06 7.50
N GLN A 226 5.95 13.52 8.04
CA GLN A 226 7.31 13.77 7.56
C GLN A 226 7.54 13.29 6.12
N MET A 227 6.98 12.12 5.76
CA MET A 227 7.04 11.59 4.40
C MET A 227 6.30 12.51 3.41
N LEU A 228 5.12 13.02 3.79
CA LEU A 228 4.37 13.97 2.98
C LEU A 228 5.09 15.33 2.87
N GLU A 229 5.69 15.81 3.96
CA GLU A 229 6.47 17.05 3.95
C GLU A 229 7.67 16.94 3.02
N LYS A 230 8.36 15.80 3.04
CA LYS A 230 9.45 15.50 2.12
C LYS A 230 8.95 15.45 0.67
N LEU A 231 7.85 14.74 0.39
CA LEU A 231 7.26 14.68 -0.95
C LEU A 231 6.92 16.09 -1.48
N ALA A 232 6.35 16.95 -0.63
CA ALA A 232 6.02 18.33 -0.98
C ALA A 232 7.23 19.18 -1.38
N LYS A 233 8.41 18.90 -0.80
CA LYS A 233 9.66 19.63 -1.07
C LYS A 233 10.41 19.07 -2.28
N ASP A 234 10.45 17.75 -2.39
CA ASP A 234 11.29 17.06 -3.37
C ASP A 234 10.59 16.94 -4.74
N ASP A 235 9.26 16.81 -4.78
CA ASP A 235 8.48 16.60 -6.01
C ASP A 235 7.08 17.22 -5.91
N ALA A 236 6.98 18.50 -6.26
CA ALA A 236 5.73 19.26 -6.20
C ALA A 236 4.63 18.70 -7.13
N GLU A 237 4.99 18.05 -8.24
CA GLU A 237 4.02 17.48 -9.19
C GLU A 237 3.35 16.24 -8.59
N LYS A 238 4.14 15.32 -8.03
CA LYS A 238 3.61 14.18 -7.27
C LYS A 238 2.83 14.64 -6.04
N TYR A 239 3.30 15.68 -5.36
CA TYR A 239 2.55 16.24 -4.24
C TYR A 239 1.20 16.82 -4.66
N GLN A 240 1.13 17.48 -5.83
CA GLN A 240 -0.13 17.97 -6.36
C GLN A 240 -1.08 16.81 -6.73
N THR A 241 -0.53 15.69 -7.19
CA THR A 241 -1.29 14.45 -7.42
C THR A 241 -1.84 13.91 -6.10
N PHE A 242 -1.00 13.81 -5.06
CA PHE A 242 -1.42 13.46 -3.70
C PHE A 242 -2.57 14.36 -3.22
N TRP A 243 -2.42 15.68 -3.34
CA TRP A 243 -3.41 16.64 -2.87
C TRP A 243 -4.75 16.48 -3.58
N LYS A 244 -4.74 16.25 -4.91
CA LYS A 244 -5.96 16.00 -5.69
C LYS A 244 -6.71 14.74 -5.22
N GLN A 245 -5.99 13.69 -4.86
CA GLN A 245 -6.57 12.40 -4.47
C GLN A 245 -7.02 12.40 -3.00
N PHE A 246 -6.24 12.99 -2.09
CA PHE A 246 -6.38 12.79 -0.64
C PHE A 246 -6.56 14.07 0.16
N GLY A 247 -6.54 15.25 -0.48
CA GLY A 247 -6.59 16.54 0.22
C GLY A 247 -7.84 16.74 1.07
N LEU A 248 -8.99 16.19 0.64
CA LEU A 248 -10.23 16.21 1.44
C LEU A 248 -10.10 15.38 2.73
N VAL A 249 -9.44 14.22 2.65
CA VAL A 249 -9.20 13.36 3.81
C VAL A 249 -8.20 14.02 4.77
N LEU A 250 -7.12 14.58 4.24
CA LEU A 250 -6.10 15.25 5.06
C LEU A 250 -6.65 16.49 5.79
N LYS A 251 -7.68 17.15 5.24
CA LYS A 251 -8.36 18.29 5.88
C LYS A 251 -9.13 17.92 7.15
N GLU A 252 -9.38 16.65 7.42
CA GLU A 252 -9.95 16.18 8.70
C GLU A 252 -8.90 16.29 9.82
N GLY A 253 -7.61 16.20 9.48
CA GLY A 253 -6.50 16.12 10.42
C GLY A 253 -6.43 17.24 11.46
N PRO A 254 -6.55 18.54 11.10
CA PRO A 254 -6.49 19.62 12.08
C PRO A 254 -7.59 19.58 13.15
N ALA A 255 -8.71 18.90 12.88
CA ALA A 255 -9.81 18.72 13.82
C ALA A 255 -9.70 17.43 14.65
N GLU A 256 -8.99 16.40 14.16
CA GLU A 256 -8.78 15.12 14.84
C GLU A 256 -7.49 15.12 15.70
N ASP A 257 -6.41 15.73 15.21
CA ASP A 257 -5.04 15.59 15.74
C ASP A 257 -4.41 16.96 16.05
N HIS A 258 -4.81 17.53 17.18
CA HIS A 258 -4.28 18.81 17.67
C HIS A 258 -2.76 18.76 17.95
N ALA A 259 -2.22 17.59 18.27
CA ALA A 259 -0.79 17.45 18.58
C ALA A 259 0.11 17.67 17.35
N ASN A 260 -0.40 17.41 16.15
CA ASN A 260 0.32 17.60 14.89
C ASN A 260 -0.28 18.70 14.00
N GLN A 261 -1.16 19.55 14.55
CA GLN A 261 -1.92 20.55 13.79
C GLN A 261 -1.03 21.46 12.92
N GLU A 262 0.12 21.91 13.44
CA GLU A 262 1.05 22.76 12.70
C GLU A 262 1.66 22.02 11.49
N ALA A 263 2.11 20.79 11.68
CA ALA A 263 2.66 19.97 10.60
C ALA A 263 1.61 19.70 9.52
N ILE A 264 0.37 19.39 9.94
CA ILE A 264 -0.74 19.17 9.01
C ILE A 264 -1.05 20.46 8.24
N ALA A 265 -1.08 21.63 8.90
CA ALA A 265 -1.36 22.91 8.26
C ALA A 265 -0.37 23.24 7.12
N LYS A 266 0.92 22.92 7.29
CA LYS A 266 1.96 23.10 6.25
C LYS A 266 1.72 22.23 5.00
N LEU A 267 1.08 21.08 5.18
CA LEU A 267 0.75 20.15 4.09
C LEU A 267 -0.49 20.60 3.29
N LEU A 268 -1.36 21.44 3.86
CA LEU A 268 -2.57 21.87 3.17
C LEU A 268 -2.24 22.70 1.92
N ARG A 269 -3.08 22.55 0.89
CA ARG A 269 -3.06 23.39 -0.33
C ARG A 269 -4.42 24.01 -0.57
N PHE A 270 -4.41 25.22 -1.12
CA PHE A 270 -5.60 26.03 -1.34
C PHE A 270 -5.58 26.65 -2.74
N ALA A 271 -6.76 27.00 -3.23
CA ALA A 271 -6.88 27.97 -4.31
C ALA A 271 -6.89 29.36 -3.67
N SER A 272 -6.33 30.36 -4.34
CA SER A 272 -6.28 31.73 -3.82
C SER A 272 -6.41 32.72 -4.95
N THR A 273 -6.77 33.97 -4.63
CA THR A 273 -6.87 35.07 -5.59
C THR A 273 -5.57 35.42 -6.31
N HIS A 274 -4.43 34.90 -5.86
CA HIS A 274 -3.15 35.04 -6.56
C HIS A 274 -3.09 34.22 -7.86
N THR A 275 -3.90 33.17 -7.95
CA THR A 275 -3.94 32.27 -9.10
C THR A 275 -5.32 32.37 -9.73
N ASP A 276 -5.38 32.78 -10.99
CA ASP A 276 -6.63 32.86 -11.78
C ASP A 276 -7.07 31.44 -12.23
N SER A 277 -7.27 30.56 -11.25
CA SER A 277 -7.57 29.16 -11.44
C SER A 277 -8.15 28.52 -10.17
N SER A 278 -9.04 27.55 -10.35
CA SER A 278 -9.54 26.69 -9.27
C SER A 278 -8.51 25.69 -8.74
N ALA A 279 -7.32 25.63 -9.34
CA ALA A 279 -6.26 24.72 -8.92
C ALA A 279 -5.79 25.05 -7.49
N GLN A 280 -5.84 24.05 -6.60
CA GLN A 280 -5.39 24.19 -5.22
C GLN A 280 -3.88 23.94 -5.11
N THR A 281 -3.07 24.94 -5.44
CA THR A 281 -1.60 24.84 -5.49
C THR A 281 -0.88 25.66 -4.42
N VAL A 282 -1.59 26.51 -3.69
CA VAL A 282 -1.01 27.47 -2.75
C VAL A 282 -0.90 26.86 -1.36
N SER A 283 0.30 26.85 -0.78
CA SER A 283 0.50 26.52 0.64
C SER A 283 0.24 27.74 1.55
N LEU A 284 0.09 27.50 2.86
CA LEU A 284 0.01 28.61 3.82
C LEU A 284 1.32 29.41 3.88
N GLU A 285 2.47 28.76 3.69
CA GLU A 285 3.76 29.44 3.62
C GLU A 285 3.84 30.36 2.39
N ASP A 286 3.32 29.92 1.24
CA ASP A 286 3.22 30.75 0.03
C ASP A 286 2.30 31.95 0.22
N TYR A 287 1.28 31.83 1.09
CA TYR A 287 0.42 32.95 1.45
C TYR A 287 1.17 33.93 2.35
N VAL A 288 1.86 33.43 3.39
CA VAL A 288 2.59 34.26 4.35
C VAL A 288 3.72 35.03 3.67
N SER A 289 4.44 34.40 2.73
CA SER A 289 5.57 35.03 2.01
C SER A 289 5.16 36.23 1.15
N ARG A 290 3.88 36.35 0.79
CA ARG A 290 3.32 37.45 0.00
C ARG A 290 2.38 38.37 0.79
N MET A 291 2.33 38.23 2.11
CA MET A 291 1.57 39.16 2.95
C MET A 291 2.15 40.57 2.80
N LYS A 292 1.26 41.56 2.67
CA LYS A 292 1.66 42.97 2.59
C LYS A 292 2.11 43.46 3.97
N GLU A 293 2.94 44.50 3.97
CA GLU A 293 3.32 45.19 5.21
C GLU A 293 2.08 45.64 6.00
N GLY A 294 2.06 45.37 7.30
CA GLY A 294 0.93 45.66 8.19
C GLY A 294 -0.22 44.64 8.15
N GLN A 295 -0.14 43.59 7.32
CA GLN A 295 -1.12 42.51 7.35
C GLN A 295 -0.80 41.52 8.47
N GLU A 296 -1.75 41.31 9.39
CA GLU A 296 -1.58 40.39 10.54
C GLU A 296 -2.46 39.14 10.46
N LYS A 297 -3.33 39.05 9.43
CA LYS A 297 -4.34 38.00 9.30
C LYS A 297 -4.25 37.29 7.95
N ILE A 298 -4.63 36.01 7.94
CA ILE A 298 -4.90 35.23 6.72
C ILE A 298 -6.40 35.32 6.45
N TYR A 299 -6.76 35.81 5.28
CA TYR A 299 -8.15 35.97 4.87
C TYR A 299 -8.57 34.78 4.01
N TYR A 300 -9.79 34.28 4.23
CA TYR A 300 -10.36 33.19 3.44
C TYR A 300 -11.86 33.43 3.22
N ILE A 301 -12.40 32.76 2.19
CA ILE A 301 -13.82 32.71 1.88
C ILE A 301 -14.25 31.24 1.87
N THR A 302 -15.44 30.97 2.37
CA THR A 302 -16.12 29.68 2.23
C THR A 302 -17.32 29.85 1.32
N ALA A 303 -17.41 29.04 0.27
CA ALA A 303 -18.51 29.07 -0.70
C ALA A 303 -18.77 27.65 -1.23
N ASP A 304 -19.97 27.43 -1.77
CA ASP A 304 -20.39 26.11 -2.27
C ASP A 304 -19.64 25.68 -3.55
N SER A 305 -19.01 26.62 -4.26
CA SER A 305 -18.20 26.34 -5.44
C SER A 305 -17.10 27.39 -5.62
N TYR A 306 -16.06 27.04 -6.38
CA TYR A 306 -15.00 27.98 -6.74
C TYR A 306 -15.55 29.25 -7.41
N ALA A 307 -16.40 29.09 -8.42
CA ALA A 307 -16.99 30.22 -9.15
C ALA A 307 -17.86 31.14 -8.27
N ALA A 308 -18.48 30.60 -7.22
CA ALA A 308 -19.21 31.40 -6.23
C ALA A 308 -18.24 32.19 -5.33
N GLY A 309 -17.15 31.57 -4.88
CA GLY A 309 -16.14 32.23 -4.04
C GLY A 309 -15.33 33.29 -4.79
N GLU A 310 -14.98 33.03 -6.05
CA GLU A 310 -14.22 33.95 -6.91
C GLU A 310 -14.95 35.27 -7.17
N LYS A 311 -16.28 35.23 -7.28
CA LYS A 311 -17.13 36.41 -7.51
C LYS A 311 -17.41 37.22 -6.26
N GLN A 312 -17.04 36.73 -5.08
CA GLN A 312 -17.23 37.47 -3.84
C GLN A 312 -16.15 38.54 -3.66
N PRO A 313 -16.49 39.68 -3.01
CA PRO A 313 -15.49 40.70 -2.68
C PRO A 313 -14.37 40.11 -1.83
N ALA A 314 -13.11 40.46 -2.12
CA ALA A 314 -11.98 39.99 -1.34
C ALA A 314 -12.11 40.47 0.12
N PRO A 315 -11.97 39.60 1.14
CA PRO A 315 -12.03 40.03 2.52
C PRO A 315 -10.83 40.95 2.82
N GLY A 316 -11.10 42.16 3.33
CA GLY A 316 -10.05 43.14 3.64
C GLY A 316 -9.78 44.19 2.57
N THR A 317 -10.45 44.14 1.41
CA THR A 317 -10.55 45.32 0.54
C THR A 317 -11.72 46.17 1.01
N ALA A 318 -11.46 47.12 1.91
CA ALA A 318 -12.39 48.22 2.12
C ALA A 318 -12.47 49.04 0.82
N ALA A 319 -13.68 49.47 0.47
CA ALA A 319 -13.92 50.45 -0.60
C ALA A 319 -13.26 51.79 -0.29
#